data_AF-A0A2U1T8X6-F1
#
_entry.id   AF-A0A2U1T8X6-F1
#
_cell.length_a   1.000
_cell.length_b   1.000
_cell.length_c   1.000
_cell.angle_alpha   90.00
_cell.angle_beta   90.00
_cell.angle_gamma   90.00
#
_symmetry.space_group_name_H-M   'P 1'
#
loop_
_entity.id
_entity.type
_entity.pdbx_description
1 polymer ?
#
loop_
_entity_poly.entity_id
_entity_poly.type
_entity_poly.pdbx_seq_one_letter_code
_entity_poly.pdbx_strand_id
1 'polypeptide(L)'
;MTYSVNEAVEQTLLWVTHGEPSADDLLDVATSGFAVIGKYGGFQANDHEIKALADFHTEDGTSACTIEVYSPTERVVLTIDGEEHTYDSHEEGVRAFYEWAAAAEVTS
;
A
#
# COMPACT_ATOMS: atom_id res chain seq x y z
N MET A 1 2.77 -12.54 14.32
CA MET A 1 3.48 -11.35 14.85
C MET A 1 2.72 -10.19 14.28
N THR A 2 2.15 -9.32 15.11
CA THR A 2 1.45 -8.12 14.61
C THR A 2 2.54 -7.11 14.26
N TYR A 3 2.62 -6.71 13.00
CA TYR A 3 3.55 -5.65 12.60
C TYR A 3 2.98 -4.32 13.10
N SER A 4 3.82 -3.47 13.71
CA SER A 4 3.43 -2.08 13.87
C SER A 4 3.44 -1.38 12.51
N VAL A 5 2.63 -0.32 12.36
CA VAL A 5 2.62 0.51 11.14
C VAL A 5 4.02 0.99 10.78
N ASN A 6 4.83 1.41 11.76
CA ASN A 6 6.20 1.85 11.52
C ASN A 6 7.08 0.73 10.96
N GLU A 7 7.02 -0.48 11.53
CA GLU A 7 7.81 -1.61 11.03
C GLU A 7 7.37 -2.03 9.62
N ALA A 8 6.07 -1.98 9.32
CA ALA A 8 5.55 -2.29 8.00
C ALA A 8 5.99 -1.26 6.95
N VAL A 9 5.89 0.04 7.27
CA VAL A 9 6.40 1.12 6.41
C VAL A 9 7.89 0.96 6.16
N GLU A 10 8.67 0.77 7.23
CA GLU A 10 10.11 0.55 7.12
C GLU A 10 10.39 -0.65 6.22
N GLN A 11 9.75 -1.81 6.44
CA GLN A 11 9.97 -3.01 5.63
C GLN A 11 9.62 -2.80 4.15
N THR A 12 8.46 -2.20 3.85
CA THR A 12 8.05 -1.94 2.46
C THR A 12 9.00 -0.98 1.75
N LEU A 13 9.56 -0.02 2.48
CA LEU A 13 10.59 0.88 1.96
C LEU A 13 12.01 0.27 2.01
N LEU A 14 12.23 -0.84 2.71
CA LEU A 14 13.53 -1.53 2.86
C LEU A 14 13.72 -2.70 1.89
N TRP A 15 12.64 -3.42 1.52
CA TRP A 15 12.67 -4.52 0.53
C TRP A 15 13.02 -4.03 -0.88
N VAL A 16 12.96 -2.71 -1.04
CA VAL A 16 13.66 -1.88 -2.00
C VAL A 16 15.16 -2.16 -1.98
N THR A 17 15.59 -3.24 -2.63
CA THR A 17 17.03 -3.42 -2.86
C THR A 17 17.54 -2.39 -3.89
N HIS A 18 16.67 -1.66 -4.62
CA HIS A 18 17.06 -0.81 -5.77
C HIS A 18 16.35 0.55 -6.01
N GLY A 19 15.41 1.02 -5.18
CA GLY A 19 15.04 2.45 -5.15
C GLY A 19 13.57 2.82 -4.89
N GLU A 20 12.59 1.96 -5.21
CA GLU A 20 11.17 2.32 -5.16
C GLU A 20 10.29 1.17 -4.66
N PRO A 21 9.21 1.43 -3.90
CA PRO A 21 8.28 0.41 -3.43
C PRO A 21 7.46 -0.17 -4.58
N SER A 22 7.29 -1.49 -4.60
CA SER A 22 6.48 -2.19 -5.60
C SER A 22 5.19 -2.74 -5.00
N ALA A 23 4.21 -3.02 -5.87
CA ALA A 23 2.94 -3.61 -5.45
C ALA A 23 3.12 -5.02 -4.86
N ASP A 24 4.12 -5.80 -5.30
CA ASP A 24 4.40 -7.13 -4.75
C ASP A 24 4.92 -7.05 -3.31
N ASP A 25 5.80 -6.09 -3.02
CA ASP A 25 6.33 -5.88 -1.66
C ASP A 25 5.23 -5.43 -0.70
N LEU A 26 4.38 -4.50 -1.16
CA LEU A 26 3.20 -4.05 -0.43
C LEU A 26 2.29 -5.23 -0.06
N LEU A 27 2.04 -6.14 -1.01
CA LEU A 27 1.20 -7.31 -0.78
C LEU A 27 1.80 -8.25 0.25
N ASP A 28 3.09 -8.57 0.15
CA ASP A 28 3.77 -9.49 1.05
C ASP A 28 3.74 -8.98 2.50
N VAL A 29 4.12 -7.72 2.71
CA VAL A 29 4.14 -7.10 4.04
C VAL A 29 2.72 -6.92 4.59
N ALA A 30 1.79 -6.40 3.79
CA ALA A 30 0.44 -6.10 4.25
C ALA A 30 -0.34 -7.36 4.63
N THR A 31 -0.34 -8.37 3.77
CA THR A 31 -1.11 -9.61 4.01
C THR A 31 -0.48 -10.49 5.08
N SER A 32 0.81 -10.29 5.40
CA SER A 32 1.48 -10.99 6.51
C SER A 32 1.25 -10.31 7.87
N GLY A 33 0.96 -9.01 7.88
CA GLY A 33 0.99 -8.18 9.07
C GLY A 33 -0.34 -7.66 9.57
N PHE A 34 -1.36 -7.61 8.71
CA PHE A 34 -2.65 -6.98 8.98
C PHE A 34 -3.80 -7.87 8.51
N ALA A 35 -5.00 -7.66 9.05
CA ALA A 35 -6.25 -8.36 8.66
C ALA A 35 -6.81 -7.86 7.32
N VAL A 36 -5.99 -7.86 6.28
CA VAL A 36 -6.34 -7.44 4.93
C VAL A 36 -5.94 -8.51 3.91
N ILE A 37 -6.73 -8.61 2.85
CA ILE A 37 -6.47 -9.46 1.70
C ILE A 37 -6.10 -8.55 0.54
N GLY A 38 -4.92 -8.77 -0.02
CA GLY A 38 -4.40 -8.01 -1.15
C GLY A 38 -4.47 -8.78 -2.46
N LYS A 39 -4.63 -8.05 -3.55
CA LYS A 39 -4.52 -8.56 -4.91
C LYS A 39 -3.67 -7.61 -5.74
N TYR A 40 -2.70 -8.18 -6.44
CA TYR A 40 -1.89 -7.46 -7.40
C TYR A 40 -2.75 -6.98 -8.59
N GLY A 41 -2.77 -5.66 -8.81
CA GLY A 41 -3.57 -5.00 -9.84
C GLY A 41 -2.83 -4.76 -11.15
N GLY A 42 -1.49 -4.77 -11.13
CA GLY A 42 -0.66 -4.63 -12.33
C GLY A 42 0.42 -3.56 -12.22
N PHE A 43 1.28 -3.51 -13.24
CA PHE A 43 2.19 -2.41 -13.50
C PHE A 43 1.78 -1.72 -14.79
N GLN A 44 1.78 -0.39 -14.79
CA GLN A 44 1.69 0.41 -16.00
C GLN A 44 2.91 1.32 -16.04
N ALA A 45 3.68 1.27 -17.13
CA ALA A 45 4.80 2.17 -17.34
C ALA A 45 4.52 3.04 -18.56
N ASN A 46 4.89 4.31 -18.47
CA ASN A 46 5.05 5.20 -19.61
C ASN A 46 6.51 5.68 -19.68
N ASP A 47 6.86 6.50 -20.65
CA ASP A 47 8.25 6.96 -20.85
C ASP A 47 8.80 7.80 -19.68
N HIS A 48 7.96 8.26 -18.74
CA HIS A 48 8.32 9.15 -17.64
C HIS A 48 8.10 8.56 -16.24
N GLU A 49 7.16 7.63 -16.07
CA GLU A 49 6.84 7.06 -14.77
C GLU A 49 6.38 5.60 -14.85
N ILE A 50 6.60 4.87 -13.75
CA ILE A 50 6.06 3.55 -13.47
C ILE A 50 4.96 3.74 -12.41
N LYS A 51 3.82 3.11 -12.65
CA LYS A 51 2.69 2.97 -11.75
C LYS A 51 2.58 1.51 -11.32
N ALA A 52 2.72 1.26 -10.02
CA ALA A 52 2.38 0.00 -9.39
C ALA A 52 0.98 0.09 -8.78
N LEU A 53 0.16 -0.94 -8.98
CA LEU A 53 -1.22 -0.99 -8.50
C LEU A 53 -1.44 -2.25 -7.66
N ALA A 54 -2.02 -2.06 -6.47
CA ALA A 54 -2.54 -3.16 -5.66
C ALA A 54 -3.91 -2.79 -5.08
N ASP A 55 -4.79 -3.78 -5.01
CA ASP A 55 -6.12 -3.66 -4.42
C ASP A 55 -6.16 -4.44 -3.12
N PHE A 56 -6.69 -3.83 -2.07
CA PHE A 56 -6.81 -4.43 -0.75
C PHE A 56 -8.25 -4.39 -0.27
N HIS A 57 -8.65 -5.44 0.42
CA HIS A 57 -9.93 -5.56 1.08
C HIS A 57 -9.71 -5.98 2.53
N THR A 58 -10.54 -5.48 3.44
CA THR A 58 -10.59 -6.03 4.80
C THR A 58 -11.09 -7.48 4.74
N GLU A 59 -10.67 -8.34 5.67
CA GLU A 59 -11.07 -9.77 5.64
C GLU A 59 -12.59 -9.99 5.71
N ASP A 60 -13.30 -9.06 6.37
CA ASP A 60 -14.76 -9.05 6.46
C ASP A 60 -15.46 -8.48 5.21
N GLY A 61 -14.69 -7.94 4.26
CA GLY A 61 -15.15 -7.32 3.02
C GLY A 61 -15.84 -5.97 3.17
N THR A 62 -15.75 -5.34 4.35
CA THR A 62 -16.44 -4.09 4.68
C THR A 62 -15.84 -2.86 3.99
N SER A 63 -14.51 -2.81 3.83
CA SER A 63 -13.81 -1.68 3.20
C SER A 63 -12.83 -2.15 2.12
N ALA A 64 -12.60 -1.28 1.14
CA ALA A 64 -11.63 -1.50 0.06
C ALA A 64 -10.66 -0.32 -0.04
N CYS A 65 -9.37 -0.62 -0.21
CA CYS A 65 -8.33 0.35 -0.47
C CYS A 65 -7.54 -0.05 -1.71
N THR A 66 -7.56 0.78 -2.74
CA THR A 66 -6.64 0.67 -3.88
C THR A 66 -5.46 1.58 -3.65
N ILE A 67 -4.24 1.07 -3.78
CA ILE A 67 -2.99 1.85 -3.70
C ILE A 67 -2.31 1.90 -5.06
N GLU A 68 -1.97 3.11 -5.48
CA GLU A 68 -1.21 3.40 -6.69
C GLU A 68 0.10 4.08 -6.29
N VAL A 69 1.22 3.42 -6.54
CA VAL A 69 2.56 3.96 -6.27
C VAL A 69 3.17 4.44 -7.58
N TYR A 70 3.54 5.71 -7.64
CA TYR A 70 4.14 6.35 -8.80
C TYR A 70 5.62 6.65 -8.57
N SER A 71 6.39 6.38 -9.61
CA SER A 71 7.84 6.38 -9.59
C SER A 71 8.39 6.97 -10.88
N PRO A 72 9.36 7.91 -10.88
CA PRO A 72 10.14 8.40 -9.75
C PRO A 72 9.55 9.65 -9.08
N THR A 73 8.27 9.95 -9.33
CA THR A 73 7.61 11.15 -8.79
C THR A 73 7.31 11.07 -7.29
N GLU A 74 7.60 9.93 -6.66
CA GLU A 74 7.34 9.62 -5.25
C GLU A 74 5.87 9.76 -4.82
N ARG A 75 4.96 9.96 -5.78
CA ARG A 75 3.54 10.18 -5.52
C ARG A 75 2.85 8.86 -5.21
N VAL A 76 1.96 8.87 -4.23
CA VAL A 76 1.06 7.76 -3.95
C VAL A 76 -0.37 8.24 -4.00
N VAL A 77 -1.25 7.45 -4.62
CA VAL A 77 -2.69 7.69 -4.60
C VAL A 77 -3.36 6.51 -3.91
N LEU A 78 -4.12 6.79 -2.85
CA LEU A 78 -4.99 5.82 -2.18
C LEU A 78 -6.43 6.11 -2.55
N THR A 79 -7.17 5.09 -2.95
CA THR A 79 -8.63 5.16 -3.05
C THR A 79 -9.25 4.31 -1.96
N ILE A 80 -9.78 4.93 -0.91
CA ILE A 80 -10.38 4.25 0.25
C ILE A 80 -11.88 4.45 0.17
N ASP A 81 -12.65 3.35 0.07
CA ASP A 81 -14.12 3.37 0.00
C ASP A 81 -14.68 4.34 -1.06
N GLY A 82 -13.94 4.52 -2.16
CA GLY A 82 -14.28 5.39 -3.28
C GLY A 82 -13.83 6.85 -3.15
N GLU A 83 -13.17 7.23 -2.05
CA GLU A 83 -12.55 8.54 -1.86
C GLU A 83 -11.06 8.50 -2.18
N GLU A 84 -10.58 9.46 -2.97
CA GLU A 84 -9.19 9.55 -3.42
C GLU A 84 -8.36 10.46 -2.50
N HIS A 85 -7.21 9.97 -2.05
CA HIS A 85 -6.22 10.68 -1.25
C HIS A 85 -4.87 10.63 -1.94
N THR A 86 -4.27 11.80 -2.20
CA THR A 86 -2.95 11.92 -2.83
C THR A 86 -1.90 12.29 -1.79
N TYR A 87 -0.75 11.63 -1.87
CA TYR A 87 0.42 11.86 -1.02
C TYR A 87 1.63 12.19 -1.89
N ASP A 88 2.44 13.15 -1.44
CA ASP A 88 3.61 13.66 -2.17
C ASP A 88 4.89 12.85 -1.91
N SER A 89 4.82 11.81 -1.06
CA SER A 89 5.93 10.89 -0.80
C SER A 89 5.46 9.45 -0.66
N HIS A 90 6.33 8.51 -1.03
CA HIS A 90 6.11 7.07 -0.83
C HIS A 90 5.90 6.74 0.65
N GLU A 91 6.67 7.37 1.54
CA GLU A 91 6.53 7.12 2.98
C GLU A 91 5.14 7.51 3.50
N GLU A 92 4.66 8.71 3.18
CA GLU A 92 3.35 9.18 3.66
C GLU A 92 2.21 8.32 3.09
N GLY A 93 2.26 7.98 1.81
CA GLY A 93 1.22 7.16 1.18
C GLY A 93 1.20 5.72 1.69
N VAL A 94 2.37 5.08 1.80
CA VAL A 94 2.49 3.72 2.35
C VAL A 94 2.08 3.68 3.82
N ARG A 95 2.44 4.71 4.60
CA ARG A 95 2.01 4.85 5.99
C ARG A 95 0.50 4.97 6.10
N ALA A 96 -0.13 5.84 5.32
CA ALA A 96 -1.57 6.03 5.34
C ALA A 96 -2.32 4.73 4.98
N PHE A 97 -1.79 3.93 4.05
CA PHE A 97 -2.33 2.61 3.74
C PHE A 97 -2.25 1.66 4.94
N TYR A 98 -1.10 1.58 5.62
CA TYR A 98 -0.97 0.71 6.80
C TYR A 98 -1.80 1.19 7.99
N GLU A 99 -2.01 2.49 8.15
CA GLU A 99 -2.93 3.04 9.15
C GLU A 99 -4.38 2.62 8.86
N TRP A 100 -4.80 2.65 7.59
CA TRP A 100 -6.10 2.10 7.17
C TRP A 100 -6.20 0.59 7.47
N ALA A 101 -5.18 -0.19 7.12
CA ALA A 101 -5.16 -1.63 7.35
C ALA A 101 -5.19 -1.99 8.86
N ALA A 102 -4.48 -1.23 9.69
CA ALA A 102 -4.47 -1.40 11.15
C ALA A 102 -5.83 -1.05 11.78
N ALA A 103 -6.55 -0.04 11.26
CA ALA A 103 -7.87 0.31 11.75
C ALA A 103 -8.90 -0.83 11.53
N ALA A 104 -8.73 -1.61 10.46
CA ALA A 104 -9.55 -2.80 10.21
C ALA A 104 -9.36 -3.90 11.27
N GLU A 105 -8.14 -4.09 11.79
CA GLU A 105 -7.87 -5.06 12.86
C GLU A 105 -8.57 -4.72 14.19
N VAL A 106 -8.82 -3.44 14.46
CA VAL A 106 -9.49 -3.00 15.70
C VAL A 106 -11.00 -3.29 15.64
N THR A 107 -11.54 -3.48 14.45
CA THR A 107 -12.99 -3.59 14.21
C THR A 107 -13.45 -5.04 14.02
N SER A 108 -12.52 -6.00 13.94
CA SER A 108 -12.76 -7.44 13.70
C SER A 108 -12.79 -8.30 14.96
#